data_AF-A0A0M1JHD8-F1
#
_entry.id   AF-A0A0M1JHD8-F1
#
_cell.length_a   1.000
_cell.length_b   1.000
_cell.length_c   1.000
_cell.angle_alpha   90.00
_cell.angle_beta   90.00
_cell.angle_gamma   90.00
#
_symmetry.space_group_name_H-M   'P 1'
#
loop_
_entity.id
_entity.type
_entity.pdbx_description
1 polymer ?
#
loop_
_entity_poly.entity_id
_entity_poly.type
_entity_poly.pdbx_seq_one_letter_code
_entity_poly.pdbx_strand_id
1 'polypeptide(L)'
;MLPFEISMNINNFTQLFNVMFFAVVSILFLFIIGCSTSGTLAKPKLLPAKIHITMNNSKSSGQDWDIVGSAPDPYVIVDGRSFRNERCRDSYKCIFSVYLFGDGPFNIEVWEADTTYDDSAGVTLCKRGSVCHTSGASVKVY
;
A
#
# COMPACT_ATOMS: atom_id res chain seq x y z
N MET A 1 42.35 -27.89 -67.88
CA MET A 1 41.22 -27.80 -66.93
C MET A 1 41.77 -28.19 -65.57
N LEU A 2 41.90 -27.23 -64.65
CA LEU A 2 42.28 -27.47 -63.25
C LEU A 2 41.08 -27.11 -62.37
N PRO A 3 40.74 -27.90 -61.34
CA PRO A 3 39.64 -27.58 -60.43
C PRO A 3 40.08 -26.45 -59.49
N PHE A 4 39.25 -25.42 -59.36
CA PHE A 4 39.39 -24.42 -58.29
C PHE A 4 38.84 -25.03 -57.00
N GLU A 5 39.74 -25.44 -56.09
CA GLU A 5 39.38 -25.71 -54.70
C GLU A 5 39.11 -24.39 -54.00
N ILE A 6 37.84 -24.11 -53.69
CA ILE A 6 37.45 -23.03 -52.78
C ILE A 6 37.65 -23.57 -51.35
N SER A 7 38.89 -23.50 -50.87
CA SER A 7 39.20 -23.64 -49.45
C SER A 7 38.72 -22.38 -48.73
N MET A 8 37.43 -22.35 -48.34
CA MET A 8 36.98 -21.38 -47.34
C MET A 8 37.59 -21.78 -46.00
N ASN A 9 38.46 -20.92 -45.49
CA ASN A 9 39.12 -21.06 -44.20
C ASN A 9 38.07 -21.19 -43.08
N ILE A 10 37.90 -22.40 -42.55
CA ILE A 10 36.91 -22.81 -41.53
C ILE A 10 36.94 -21.89 -40.29
N ASN A 11 38.07 -21.25 -40.02
CA ASN A 11 38.24 -20.28 -38.94
C ASN A 11 37.41 -19.00 -39.15
N ASN A 12 37.29 -18.51 -40.39
CA ASN A 12 36.51 -17.31 -40.70
C ASN A 12 35.01 -17.59 -40.61
N PHE A 13 34.57 -18.79 -40.99
CA PHE A 13 33.17 -19.19 -40.89
C PHE A 13 32.72 -19.32 -39.43
N THR A 14 33.55 -19.97 -38.60
CA THR A 14 33.29 -20.12 -37.16
C THR A 14 33.25 -18.77 -36.44
N GLN A 15 34.17 -17.84 -36.79
CA GLN A 15 34.16 -16.49 -36.22
C GLN A 15 32.90 -15.70 -36.62
N LEU A 16 32.52 -15.74 -37.89
CA LEU A 16 31.32 -15.05 -38.37
C LEU A 16 30.05 -15.60 -37.70
N PHE A 17 29.96 -16.93 -37.57
CA PHE A 17 28.84 -17.59 -36.90
C PHE A 17 28.73 -17.17 -35.42
N ASN A 18 29.85 -17.13 -34.70
CA ASN A 18 29.87 -16.72 -33.29
C ASN A 18 29.43 -15.25 -33.14
N VAL A 19 29.95 -14.33 -33.96
CA VAL A 19 29.57 -12.91 -33.91
C VAL A 19 28.08 -12.73 -34.16
N MET A 20 27.53 -13.42 -35.17
CA MET A 20 26.10 -13.37 -35.49
C MET A 20 25.25 -13.96 -34.36
N PHE A 21 25.68 -15.07 -33.76
CA PHE A 21 24.98 -15.69 -32.63
C PHE A 21 24.92 -14.77 -31.41
N PHE A 22 26.05 -14.16 -31.02
CA PHE A 22 26.09 -13.20 -29.91
C PHE A 22 25.23 -11.96 -30.18
N ALA A 23 25.21 -11.44 -31.40
CA ALA A 23 24.36 -10.32 -31.78
C ALA A 23 22.86 -10.66 -31.63
N VAL A 24 22.43 -11.83 -32.11
CA VAL A 24 21.04 -12.29 -32.01
C VAL A 24 20.62 -12.49 -30.55
N VAL A 25 21.46 -13.14 -29.75
CA VAL A 25 21.19 -13.36 -28.31
C VAL A 25 21.09 -12.04 -27.56
N SER A 26 21.95 -11.06 -27.88
CA SER A 26 21.95 -9.74 -27.22
C SER A 26 20.68 -8.94 -27.54
N ILE A 27 20.22 -8.99 -28.80
CA ILE A 27 18.95 -8.37 -29.21
C ILE A 27 17.79 -9.04 -28.48
N LEU A 28 17.76 -10.37 -28.41
CA LEU A 28 16.70 -11.12 -27.71
C LEU A 28 16.62 -10.75 -26.22
N PHE A 29 17.78 -10.61 -25.55
CA PHE A 29 17.84 -10.20 -24.14
C PHE A 29 17.26 -8.81 -23.91
N LEU A 30 17.53 -7.84 -24.81
CA LEU A 30 16.95 -6.50 -24.72
C LEU A 30 15.43 -6.51 -24.90
N PHE A 31 14.90 -7.36 -25.79
CA PHE A 31 13.45 -7.50 -25.97
C PHE A 31 12.75 -8.13 -24.75
N ILE A 32 13.34 -9.14 -24.10
CA ILE A 32 12.76 -9.77 -22.90
C ILE A 32 12.72 -8.80 -21.73
N ILE A 33 13.78 -8.01 -21.53
CA ILE A 33 13.83 -6.99 -20.46
C ILE A 33 12.85 -5.84 -20.76
N GLY A 34 12.75 -5.41 -22.02
CA GLY A 34 11.83 -4.35 -22.44
C GLY A 34 10.34 -4.73 -22.39
N CYS A 35 10.00 -6.00 -22.60
CA CYS A 35 8.61 -6.46 -22.52
C CYS A 35 8.15 -6.71 -21.07
N SER A 36 9.08 -7.06 -20.17
CA SER A 36 8.78 -7.35 -18.76
C SER A 36 8.44 -6.11 -17.93
N THR A 37 8.74 -4.90 -18.41
CA THR A 37 8.46 -3.64 -17.72
C THR A 37 7.17 -2.95 -18.16
N SER A 38 6.41 -3.54 -19.10
CA SER A 38 5.09 -3.05 -19.51
C SER A 38 3.94 -3.60 -18.66
N GLY A 39 4.25 -4.03 -17.43
CA GLY A 39 3.24 -4.13 -16.39
C GLY A 39 2.68 -2.74 -16.15
N THR A 40 1.49 -2.49 -16.68
CA THR A 40 0.71 -1.29 -16.40
C THR A 40 0.58 -1.16 -14.88
N LEU A 41 1.42 -0.33 -14.26
CA LEU A 41 1.16 0.20 -12.93
C LEU A 41 -0.16 0.94 -13.05
N ALA A 42 -1.25 0.27 -12.69
CA ALA A 42 -2.54 0.91 -12.56
C ALA A 42 -2.32 2.12 -11.66
N LYS A 43 -2.50 3.33 -12.22
CA LYS A 43 -2.34 4.57 -11.45
C LYS A 43 -3.19 4.42 -10.18
N PRO A 44 -2.64 4.69 -8.98
CA PRO A 44 -3.38 4.52 -7.74
C PRO A 44 -4.64 5.40 -7.82
N LYS A 45 -5.79 4.75 -7.93
CA LYS A 45 -7.08 5.42 -8.08
C LYS A 45 -7.54 5.84 -6.69
N LEU A 46 -7.80 7.12 -6.52
CA LEU A 46 -8.42 7.65 -5.32
C LEU A 46 -9.91 7.30 -5.32
N LEU A 47 -10.37 6.58 -4.31
CA LEU A 47 -11.74 6.08 -4.17
C LEU A 47 -12.37 6.62 -2.87
N PRO A 48 -13.64 7.05 -2.89
CA PRO A 48 -14.34 7.39 -1.67
C PRO A 48 -14.45 6.15 -0.77
N ALA A 49 -14.29 6.34 0.54
CA ALA A 49 -14.41 5.31 1.55
C ALA A 49 -15.09 5.85 2.80
N LYS A 50 -15.70 4.96 3.58
CA LYS A 50 -16.17 5.28 4.94
C LYS A 50 -15.38 4.47 5.95
N ILE A 51 -14.86 5.13 6.97
CA ILE A 51 -14.20 4.49 8.09
C ILE A 51 -15.10 4.62 9.30
N HIS A 52 -15.60 3.49 9.78
CA HIS A 52 -16.36 3.42 11.02
C HIS A 52 -15.42 3.01 12.14
N ILE A 53 -15.39 3.80 13.19
CA ILE A 53 -14.63 3.56 14.41
C ILE A 53 -15.59 3.25 15.54
N THR A 54 -15.25 2.26 16.34
CA THR A 54 -15.88 2.00 17.63
C THR A 54 -14.79 1.85 18.68
N MET A 55 -14.70 2.82 19.59
CA MET A 55 -13.77 2.81 20.72
C MET A 55 -14.21 1.76 21.75
N ASN A 56 -13.25 1.14 22.42
CA ASN A 56 -13.51 0.34 23.61
C ASN A 56 -14.03 1.24 24.74
N ASN A 57 -14.72 0.67 25.73
CA ASN A 57 -15.27 1.45 26.84
C ASN A 57 -14.18 2.11 27.70
N SER A 58 -13.00 1.49 27.78
CA SER A 58 -11.85 1.94 28.56
C SER A 58 -10.53 1.71 27.80
N LYS A 59 -9.47 2.38 28.24
CA LYS A 59 -8.08 2.13 27.82
C LYS A 59 -7.66 0.71 28.18
N SER A 60 -6.57 0.23 27.59
CA SER A 60 -5.96 -1.06 27.93
C SER A 60 -5.48 -1.14 29.39
N SER A 61 -5.20 0.01 30.01
CA SER A 61 -4.88 0.14 31.44
C SER A 61 -6.10 0.03 32.36
N GLY A 62 -7.33 0.00 31.81
CA GLY A 62 -8.58 0.05 32.57
C GLY A 62 -9.03 1.47 32.95
N GLN A 63 -8.27 2.50 32.56
CA GLN A 63 -8.63 3.91 32.77
C GLN A 63 -9.66 4.36 31.72
N ASP A 64 -10.42 5.40 32.06
CA ASP A 64 -11.32 6.06 31.12
C ASP A 64 -10.54 6.73 29.98
N TRP A 65 -11.22 6.92 28.84
CA TRP A 65 -10.63 7.59 27.67
C TRP A 65 -10.36 9.05 27.96
N ASP A 66 -11.40 9.78 28.33
CA ASP A 66 -11.32 11.18 28.72
C ASP A 66 -10.99 11.32 30.22
N ILE A 67 -10.05 12.21 30.52
CA ILE A 67 -9.61 12.56 31.88
C ILE A 67 -10.73 13.25 32.68
N VAL A 68 -11.66 13.93 32.01
CA VAL A 68 -12.79 14.65 32.62
C VAL A 68 -14.00 13.73 32.86
N GLY A 69 -13.92 12.46 32.43
CA GLY A 69 -14.94 11.44 32.67
C GLY A 69 -16.12 11.46 31.70
N SER A 70 -15.94 12.00 30.50
CA SER A 70 -16.91 11.90 29.39
C SER A 70 -16.55 10.76 28.41
N ALA A 71 -17.35 10.58 27.37
CA ALA A 71 -17.04 9.63 26.31
C ALA A 71 -15.87 10.14 25.46
N PRO A 72 -15.18 9.26 24.72
CA PRO A 72 -14.07 9.67 23.88
C PRO A 72 -14.48 10.63 22.74
N ASP A 73 -13.56 11.48 22.30
CA ASP A 73 -13.50 12.31 21.11
C ASP A 73 -12.63 11.64 20.00
N PRO A 74 -13.05 10.50 19.40
CA PRO A 74 -12.20 9.75 18.49
C PRO A 74 -11.89 10.51 17.19
N TYR A 75 -10.64 10.37 16.75
CA TYR A 75 -10.18 10.73 15.42
C TYR A 75 -9.28 9.66 14.82
N VAL A 76 -9.05 9.75 13.51
CA VAL A 76 -8.21 8.78 12.80
C VAL A 76 -7.13 9.44 11.97
N ILE A 77 -6.00 8.76 11.85
CA ILE A 77 -4.96 9.07 10.89
C ILE A 77 -4.88 7.91 9.91
N VAL A 78 -5.05 8.17 8.61
CA VAL A 78 -5.01 7.14 7.57
C VAL A 78 -3.88 7.48 6.61
N ASP A 79 -2.88 6.60 6.52
CA ASP A 79 -1.67 6.80 5.72
C ASP A 79 -1.03 8.18 5.95
N GLY A 80 -0.98 8.61 7.21
CA GLY A 80 -0.42 9.90 7.64
C GLY A 80 -1.35 11.11 7.52
N ARG A 81 -2.60 10.94 7.05
CA ARG A 81 -3.58 12.02 6.94
C ARG A 81 -4.58 11.99 8.10
N SER A 82 -4.66 13.07 8.85
CA SER A 82 -5.58 13.20 9.99
C SER A 82 -7.01 13.56 9.54
N PHE A 83 -8.00 12.90 10.13
CA PHE A 83 -9.42 13.15 9.95
C PHE A 83 -10.07 13.31 11.31
N ARG A 84 -10.53 14.54 11.59
CA ARG A 84 -11.29 14.92 12.79
C ARG A 84 -12.68 15.41 12.38
N ASN A 85 -13.67 15.18 13.23
CA ASN A 85 -15.05 15.59 12.97
C ASN A 85 -15.73 15.97 14.28
N GLU A 86 -16.32 17.17 14.35
CA GLU A 86 -17.04 17.66 15.54
C GLU A 86 -18.19 16.74 15.96
N ARG A 87 -18.80 16.01 15.02
CA ARG A 87 -19.86 15.03 15.33
C ARG A 87 -19.37 13.80 16.10
N CYS A 88 -18.06 13.65 16.22
CA CYS A 88 -17.44 12.56 16.93
C CYS A 88 -16.95 12.97 18.31
N ARG A 89 -17.25 14.19 18.74
CA ARG A 89 -17.05 14.61 20.11
C ARG A 89 -17.99 13.86 21.05
N ASP A 90 -17.51 13.44 22.21
CA ASP A 90 -18.23 12.75 23.29
C ASP A 90 -19.00 11.52 22.75
N SER A 91 -18.31 10.68 21.98
CA SER A 91 -18.88 9.50 21.33
C SER A 91 -17.90 8.34 21.15
N TYR A 92 -18.28 7.17 21.66
CA TYR A 92 -17.58 5.90 21.37
C TYR A 92 -17.64 5.45 19.92
N LYS A 93 -18.47 6.08 19.07
CA LYS A 93 -18.66 5.69 17.67
C LYS A 93 -18.54 6.89 16.75
N CYS A 94 -17.73 6.74 15.71
CA CYS A 94 -17.53 7.79 14.73
C CYS A 94 -17.47 7.24 13.30
N ILE A 95 -17.90 8.05 12.34
CA ILE A 95 -17.85 7.73 10.92
C ILE A 95 -17.13 8.86 10.18
N PHE A 96 -16.05 8.51 9.48
CA PHE A 96 -15.30 9.41 8.62
C PHE A 96 -15.56 9.08 7.16
N SER A 97 -15.89 10.09 6.36
CA SER A 97 -15.92 9.98 4.89
C SER A 97 -14.60 10.49 4.35
N VAL A 98 -13.83 9.61 3.72
CA VAL A 98 -12.46 9.88 3.29
C VAL A 98 -12.24 9.45 1.84
N TYR A 99 -11.09 9.78 1.29
CA TYR A 99 -10.66 9.34 -0.03
C TYR A 99 -9.34 8.59 0.11
N LEU A 100 -9.32 7.30 -0.27
CA LEU A 100 -8.19 6.39 -0.10
C LEU A 100 -7.71 5.88 -1.46
N PHE A 101 -6.42 5.54 -1.55
CA PHE A 101 -5.85 5.01 -2.79
C PHE A 101 -6.07 3.49 -2.89
N GLY A 102 -6.91 3.05 -3.81
CA GLY A 102 -7.22 1.63 -4.02
C GLY A 102 -8.05 0.99 -2.90
N ASP A 103 -7.86 -0.32 -2.71
CA ASP A 103 -8.61 -1.14 -1.74
C ASP A 103 -7.80 -1.49 -0.47
N GLY A 104 -6.58 -0.97 -0.36
CA GLY A 104 -5.68 -1.17 0.78
C GLY A 104 -4.59 -2.22 0.52
N PRO A 105 -3.83 -2.60 1.55
CA PRO A 105 -4.01 -2.22 2.96
C PRO A 105 -3.68 -0.74 3.27
N PHE A 106 -4.42 -0.15 4.21
CA PHE A 106 -4.24 1.20 4.73
C PHE A 106 -3.70 1.14 6.16
N ASN A 107 -2.71 1.98 6.47
CA ASN A 107 -2.26 2.17 7.85
C ASN A 107 -3.23 3.11 8.57
N ILE A 108 -3.95 2.61 9.58
CA ILE A 108 -4.94 3.37 10.32
C ILE A 108 -4.51 3.46 11.78
N GLU A 109 -4.37 4.68 12.26
CA GLU A 109 -4.16 5.00 13.66
C GLU A 109 -5.46 5.57 14.22
N VAL A 110 -5.87 5.09 15.40
CA VAL A 110 -7.04 5.60 16.11
C VAL A 110 -6.56 6.31 17.36
N TRP A 111 -7.14 7.46 17.62
CA TRP A 111 -6.72 8.35 18.69
C TRP A 111 -7.91 8.99 19.37
N GLU A 112 -7.71 9.32 20.62
CA GLU A 112 -8.61 10.12 21.45
C GLU A 112 -8.09 11.55 21.53
N ALA A 113 -8.95 12.54 21.27
CA ALA A 113 -8.56 13.94 21.36
C ALA A 113 -8.79 14.47 22.78
N ASP A 114 -7.74 14.99 23.40
CA ASP A 114 -7.79 15.51 24.77
C ASP A 114 -7.29 16.95 24.81
N THR A 115 -7.71 17.73 25.81
CA THR A 115 -7.26 19.13 25.93
C THR A 115 -5.77 19.25 26.27
N THR A 116 -5.16 18.17 26.80
CA THR A 116 -3.76 18.16 27.25
C THR A 116 -2.87 17.32 26.35
N TYR A 117 -3.20 16.03 26.18
CA TYR A 117 -2.44 15.08 25.37
C TYR A 117 -3.37 14.06 24.74
N ASP A 118 -3.34 13.96 23.41
CA ASP A 118 -4.11 12.97 22.68
C ASP A 118 -3.63 11.55 23.03
N ASP A 119 -4.57 10.66 23.33
CA ASP A 119 -4.28 9.28 23.74
C ASP A 119 -4.43 8.31 22.57
N SER A 120 -3.41 7.47 22.36
CA SER A 120 -3.46 6.49 21.27
C SER A 120 -4.38 5.32 21.62
N ALA A 121 -5.37 5.07 20.76
CA ALA A 121 -6.14 3.83 20.75
C ALA A 121 -5.49 2.73 19.90
N GLY A 122 -4.26 2.96 19.43
CA GLY A 122 -3.43 2.00 18.71
C GLY A 122 -3.51 2.12 17.20
N VAL A 123 -2.72 1.26 16.54
CA VAL A 123 -2.52 1.26 15.09
C VAL A 123 -2.91 -0.10 14.52
N THR A 124 -3.47 -0.12 13.32
CA THR A 124 -3.83 -1.34 12.61
C THR A 124 -3.65 -1.18 11.11
N LEU A 125 -3.50 -2.30 10.41
CA LEU A 125 -3.43 -2.35 8.96
C LEU A 125 -4.74 -2.91 8.44
N CYS A 126 -5.52 -2.13 7.70
CA CYS A 126 -6.87 -2.51 7.31
C CYS A 126 -7.14 -2.39 5.82
N LYS A 127 -7.91 -3.32 5.25
CA LYS A 127 -8.35 -3.25 3.84
C LYS A 127 -9.84 -2.89 3.75
N ARG A 128 -10.26 -2.40 2.58
CA ARG A 128 -11.68 -2.15 2.29
C ARG A 128 -12.50 -3.44 2.44
N GLY A 129 -13.68 -3.32 3.04
CA GLY A 129 -14.59 -4.43 3.30
C GLY A 129 -14.21 -5.29 4.52
N SER A 130 -13.17 -4.92 5.27
CA SER A 130 -12.72 -5.66 6.45
C SER A 130 -13.00 -4.90 7.75
N VAL A 131 -13.07 -5.67 8.84
CA VAL A 131 -13.05 -5.18 10.21
C VAL A 131 -11.68 -5.53 10.79
N CYS A 132 -11.01 -4.52 11.32
CA CYS A 132 -9.69 -4.61 11.92
C CYS A 132 -9.77 -4.11 13.36
N HIS A 133 -8.80 -4.51 14.18
CA HIS A 133 -8.77 -4.14 15.59
C HIS A 133 -7.43 -3.48 15.92
N THR A 134 -7.51 -2.49 16.79
CA THR A 134 -6.36 -1.93 17.51
C THR A 134 -6.44 -2.38 18.98
N SER A 135 -5.53 -1.91 19.83
CA SER A 135 -5.61 -2.15 21.28
C SER A 135 -6.83 -1.47 21.94
N GLY A 136 -7.31 -0.36 21.37
CA GLY A 136 -8.36 0.48 21.95
C GLY A 136 -9.64 0.62 21.11
N ALA A 137 -9.70 0.05 19.91
CA ALA A 137 -10.85 0.25 19.01
C ALA A 137 -11.05 -0.88 17.98
N SER A 138 -12.24 -0.91 17.38
CA SER A 138 -12.54 -1.64 16.15
C SER A 138 -12.74 -0.65 14.99
N VAL A 139 -12.17 -0.99 13.84
CA VAL A 139 -12.15 -0.19 12.62
C VAL A 139 -12.80 -0.98 11.49
N LYS A 140 -13.81 -0.42 10.84
CA LYS A 140 -14.42 -1.02 9.63
C LYS A 140 -14.33 -0.06 8.46
N VAL A 141 -13.75 -0.53 7.35
CA VAL A 141 -13.58 0.26 6.12
C VAL A 141 -14.59 -0.20 5.08
N TYR A 142 -15.38 0.72 4.53
CA TYR A 142 -16.34 0.49 3.44
C TYR A 142 -15.88 1.18 2.16
#